data_AF-A0A2U2HJY0-F1
#
_entry.id   AF-A0A2U2HJY0-F1
#
_cell.length_a   1.000
_cell.length_b   1.000
_cell.length_c   1.000
_cell.angle_alpha   90.00
_cell.angle_beta   90.00
_cell.angle_gamma   90.00
#
_symmetry.space_group_name_H-M   'P 1'
#
loop_
_entity.id
_entity.type
_entity.pdbx_description
1 polymer ?
#
loop_
_entity_poly.entity_id
_entity_poly.type
_entity_poly.pdbx_seq_one_letter_code
_entity_poly.pdbx_strand_id
1 'polypeptide(L)'
;MKSQVKAANLDGVMHVTGIDGNVFEDLGFGKQAAKQMQEKVVHEIAQRNEIKRVMVDGLKQEISRRGLSALEAAKVLDISRPRLSDITHFKVEKFSIDYVCDLMARMGQTVQVVIATSPNMGKRVRKTRKSTEP
;
A
#
# COMPACT_ATOMS: atom_id res chain seq x y z
N MET A 1 22.79 -46.38 3.10
CA MET A 1 21.77 -45.34 3.40
C MET A 1 22.25 -44.02 2.82
N LYS A 2 21.67 -43.55 1.71
CA LYS A 2 22.10 -42.31 1.07
C LYS A 2 21.45 -41.13 1.80
N SER A 3 22.25 -40.44 2.62
CA SER A 3 21.87 -39.17 3.23
C SER A 3 21.90 -38.11 2.13
N GLN A 4 20.72 -37.64 1.69
CA GLN A 4 20.64 -36.47 0.81
C GLN A 4 20.83 -35.23 1.67
N VAL A 5 22.01 -34.63 1.56
CA VAL A 5 22.29 -33.28 2.01
C VAL A 5 21.37 -32.33 1.22
N LYS A 6 20.52 -31.60 1.94
CA LYS A 6 19.61 -30.59 1.38
C LYS A 6 20.46 -29.54 0.67
N ALA A 7 20.22 -29.34 -0.63
CA ALA A 7 20.96 -28.39 -1.46
C ALA A 7 20.97 -26.98 -0.81
N ALA A 8 22.12 -26.33 -0.82
CA ALA A 8 22.28 -24.95 -0.38
C ALA A 8 21.34 -24.04 -1.20
N ASN A 9 20.65 -23.12 -0.53
CA ASN A 9 19.77 -22.15 -1.16
C ASN A 9 20.61 -21.19 -2.04
N LEU A 10 20.46 -21.29 -3.37
CA LEU A 10 21.32 -20.60 -4.36
C LEU A 10 21.08 -19.09 -4.46
N ASP A 11 20.02 -18.58 -3.83
CA ASP A 11 19.57 -17.18 -3.99
C ASP A 11 20.09 -16.23 -2.90
N GLY A 12 20.94 -16.70 -1.98
CA GLY A 12 21.48 -15.90 -0.87
C GLY A 12 20.45 -15.52 0.21
N VAL A 13 19.20 -15.97 0.08
CA VAL A 13 18.13 -15.73 1.05
C VAL A 13 18.29 -16.66 2.26
N MET A 14 18.61 -16.08 3.42
CA MET A 14 18.82 -16.83 4.66
C MET A 14 17.52 -17.12 5.43
N HIS A 15 16.49 -16.27 5.29
CA HIS A 15 15.20 -16.45 5.95
C HIS A 15 14.07 -15.84 5.12
N VAL A 16 12.92 -16.51 5.11
CA VAL A 16 11.69 -16.04 4.49
C VAL A 16 10.56 -16.24 5.49
N THR A 17 9.88 -15.15 5.84
CA THR A 17 8.66 -15.23 6.64
C THR A 17 7.57 -15.91 5.82
N GLY A 18 6.88 -16.89 6.42
CA GLY A 18 5.76 -17.56 5.77
C GLY A 18 4.64 -16.58 5.39
N ILE A 19 3.77 -16.95 4.43
CA ILE A 19 2.65 -16.12 3.96
C ILE A 19 1.74 -15.65 5.12
N ASP A 20 1.52 -16.51 6.10
CA ASP A 20 0.74 -16.22 7.31
C ASP A 20 1.62 -15.90 8.54
N GLY A 21 2.92 -15.72 8.31
CA GLY A 21 3.92 -15.44 9.35
C GLY A 21 3.95 -13.97 9.74
N ASN A 22 4.50 -13.70 10.93
CA ASN A 22 4.71 -12.35 11.42
C ASN A 22 6.20 -11.99 11.32
N VAL A 23 6.54 -11.11 10.38
CA VAL A 23 7.93 -10.64 10.18
C VAL A 23 8.53 -10.06 11.47
N PHE A 24 7.71 -9.45 12.34
CA PHE A 24 8.19 -8.92 13.62
C PHE A 24 8.56 -10.04 14.61
N GLU A 25 7.86 -11.17 14.61
CA GLU A 25 8.29 -12.32 15.44
C GLU A 25 9.62 -12.88 14.94
N ASP A 26 9.79 -12.97 13.62
CA ASP A 26 11.04 -13.42 12.99
C ASP A 26 12.22 -12.49 13.28
N LEU A 27 11.95 -11.19 13.45
CA LEU A 27 12.94 -10.18 13.85
C LEU A 27 13.23 -10.18 15.37
N GLY A 28 12.59 -11.07 16.14
CA GLY A 28 12.84 -11.25 17.58
C GLY A 28 11.93 -10.43 18.51
N PHE A 29 10.88 -9.78 17.98
CA PHE A 29 9.89 -9.12 18.84
C PHE A 29 9.01 -10.15 19.54
N GLY A 30 8.70 -9.92 20.82
CA GLY A 30 7.75 -10.76 21.55
C GLY A 30 6.35 -10.71 20.90
N LYS A 31 5.62 -11.84 20.93
CA LYS A 31 4.32 -12.03 20.26
C LYS A 31 3.35 -10.86 20.38
N GLN A 32 3.23 -10.28 21.58
CA GLN A 32 2.33 -9.15 21.81
C GLN A 32 2.78 -7.88 21.08
N ALA A 33 4.08 -7.55 21.14
CA ALA A 33 4.64 -6.38 20.45
C ALA A 33 4.58 -6.58 18.93
N ALA A 34 4.95 -7.77 18.46
CA ALA A 34 4.90 -8.16 17.05
C ALA A 34 3.49 -8.02 16.46
N LYS A 35 2.46 -8.49 17.18
CA LYS A 35 1.06 -8.33 16.78
C LYS A 35 0.64 -6.86 16.69
N GLN A 36 0.98 -6.05 17.69
CA GLN A 36 0.65 -4.61 17.68
C GLN A 36 1.31 -3.87 16.52
N MET A 37 2.57 -4.19 16.20
CA MET A 37 3.29 -3.62 15.07
C MET A 37 2.64 -4.03 13.74
N GLN A 38 2.27 -5.30 13.59
CA GLN A 38 1.57 -5.80 12.40
C GLN A 38 0.22 -5.11 12.21
N GLU A 39 -0.60 -5.00 13.27
CA GLU A 39 -1.88 -4.28 13.22
C GLU A 39 -1.71 -2.82 12.81
N LYS A 40 -0.68 -2.14 13.34
CA LYS A 40 -0.35 -0.76 12.96
C LYS A 40 -0.02 -0.65 11.47
N VAL A 41 0.86 -1.52 10.97
CA VAL A 41 1.27 -1.52 9.55
C VAL A 41 0.09 -1.83 8.64
N VAL A 42 -0.75 -2.81 8.99
CA VAL A 42 -1.95 -3.16 8.21
C VAL A 42 -2.90 -1.97 8.12
N HIS A 43 -3.16 -1.28 9.24
CA HIS A 43 -3.98 -0.07 9.25
C HIS A 43 -3.38 1.03 8.36
N GLU A 44 -2.08 1.23 8.47
CA GLU A 44 -1.32 2.19 7.66
C GLU A 44 -1.34 1.88 6.16
N ILE A 45 -1.30 0.61 5.77
CA ILE A 45 -1.45 0.17 4.37
C ILE A 45 -2.88 0.41 3.89
N ALA A 46 -3.88 0.07 4.70
CA ALA A 46 -5.29 0.27 4.37
C ALA A 46 -5.59 1.75 4.10
N GLN A 47 -5.09 2.66 4.95
CA GLN A 47 -5.24 4.10 4.75
C GLN A 47 -4.63 4.58 3.42
N ARG A 48 -3.40 4.14 3.10
CA ARG A 48 -2.73 4.50 1.85
C ARG A 48 -3.47 3.91 0.63
N ASN A 49 -4.01 2.71 0.74
CA ASN A 49 -4.78 2.08 -0.33
C ASN A 49 -6.11 2.79 -0.59
N GLU A 50 -6.76 3.33 0.44
CA GLU A 50 -7.99 4.09 0.28
C GLU A 50 -7.75 5.40 -0.49
N ILE A 51 -6.68 6.14 -0.15
CA ILE A 51 -6.27 7.34 -0.91
C ILE A 51 -6.05 6.99 -2.38
N LYS A 52 -5.28 5.93 -2.64
CA LYS A 52 -5.01 5.46 -4.01
C LYS A 52 -6.29 5.07 -4.75
N ARG A 53 -7.27 4.44 -4.08
CA ARG A 53 -8.56 4.08 -4.69
C ARG A 53 -9.33 5.32 -5.15
N VAL A 54 -9.44 6.34 -4.31
CA VAL A 54 -10.12 7.59 -4.67
C VAL A 54 -9.44 8.25 -5.88
N MET A 55 -8.11 8.30 -5.89
CA MET A 55 -7.36 8.86 -7.01
C MET A 55 -7.54 8.06 -8.30
N VAL A 56 -7.46 6.73 -8.24
CA VAL A 56 -7.67 5.85 -9.40
C VAL A 56 -9.10 5.97 -9.93
N ASP A 57 -10.09 6.11 -9.04
CA ASP A 57 -11.46 6.34 -9.46
C ASP A 57 -11.61 7.67 -10.20
N GLY A 58 -11.04 8.76 -9.67
CA GLY A 58 -11.00 10.06 -10.35
C GLY A 58 -10.29 10.03 -11.71
N LEU A 59 -9.21 9.25 -11.83
CA LEU A 59 -8.52 9.05 -13.12
C LEU A 59 -9.40 8.27 -14.11
N LYS A 60 -10.10 7.22 -13.67
CA LYS A 60 -11.02 6.44 -14.51
C LYS A 60 -12.19 7.29 -15.00
N GLN A 61 -12.77 8.10 -14.12
CA GLN A 61 -13.83 9.03 -14.48
C GLN A 61 -13.36 10.00 -15.57
N GLU A 62 -12.13 10.52 -15.48
CA GLU A 62 -11.56 11.41 -16.48
C GLU A 62 -11.31 10.73 -17.84
N ILE A 63 -10.81 9.49 -17.83
CA ILE A 63 -10.66 8.67 -19.04
C ILE A 63 -12.03 8.49 -19.73
N SER A 64 -13.06 8.12 -18.96
CA SER A 64 -14.43 7.95 -19.47
C SER A 64 -15.03 9.27 -19.97
N ARG A 65 -14.82 10.37 -19.24
CA ARG A 65 -15.31 11.71 -19.61
C ARG A 65 -14.75 12.18 -20.96
N ARG A 66 -13.51 11.83 -21.25
CA ARG A 66 -12.85 12.11 -22.54
C ARG A 66 -13.19 11.11 -23.65
N GLY A 67 -13.91 10.02 -23.32
CA GLY A 67 -14.25 8.97 -24.28
C GLY A 67 -13.04 8.19 -24.81
N LEU A 68 -11.94 8.15 -24.07
CA LEU A 68 -10.71 7.49 -24.54
C LEU A 68 -10.86 5.97 -24.49
N SER A 69 -10.48 5.30 -25.59
CA SER A 69 -10.25 3.86 -25.57
C SER A 69 -9.06 3.51 -24.66
N ALA A 70 -8.96 2.24 -24.27
CA ALA A 70 -7.81 1.78 -23.48
C ALA A 70 -6.46 2.01 -24.20
N LEU A 71 -6.44 1.97 -25.54
CA LEU A 71 -5.22 2.23 -26.32
C LEU A 71 -4.84 3.72 -26.28
N GLU A 72 -5.82 4.61 -26.43
CA GLU A 72 -5.61 6.05 -26.38
C GLU A 72 -5.23 6.50 -24.97
N ALA A 73 -5.95 6.02 -23.95
CA ALA A 73 -5.64 6.32 -22.55
C ALA A 73 -4.21 5.88 -22.19
N ALA A 74 -3.77 4.69 -22.64
CA ALA A 74 -2.40 4.23 -22.42
C ALA A 74 -1.36 5.15 -23.09
N LYS A 75 -1.66 5.66 -24.30
CA LYS A 75 -0.79 6.62 -25.01
C LYS A 75 -0.73 7.97 -24.30
N VAL A 76 -1.87 8.53 -23.89
CA VAL A 76 -1.93 9.84 -23.21
C VAL A 76 -1.25 9.78 -21.85
N LEU A 77 -1.43 8.67 -21.13
CA LEU A 77 -0.76 8.41 -19.86
C LEU A 77 0.72 8.07 -20.01
N ASP A 78 1.19 7.75 -21.22
CA ASP A 78 2.52 7.23 -21.51
C ASP A 78 2.86 6.01 -20.61
N ILE A 79 1.97 5.01 -20.66
CA ILE A 79 2.13 3.73 -19.95
C ILE A 79 1.75 2.56 -20.84
N SER A 80 2.21 1.36 -20.48
CA SER A 80 1.80 0.14 -21.19
C SER A 80 0.34 -0.24 -20.92
N ARG A 81 -0.28 -0.95 -21.86
CA ARG A 81 -1.66 -1.47 -21.70
C ARG A 81 -1.82 -2.39 -20.47
N PRO A 82 -0.89 -3.31 -20.15
CA PRO A 82 -0.97 -4.08 -18.90
C PRO A 82 -0.95 -3.20 -17.65
N ARG A 83 -0.15 -2.13 -17.66
CA ARG A 83 -0.08 -1.17 -16.55
C ARG A 83 -1.39 -0.39 -16.40
N LEU A 84 -1.98 0.05 -17.52
CA LEU A 84 -3.31 0.65 -17.52
C LEU A 84 -4.37 -0.32 -17.00
N SER A 85 -4.29 -1.61 -17.35
CA SER A 85 -5.19 -2.64 -16.85
C SER A 85 -5.09 -2.80 -15.32
N ASP A 86 -3.89 -2.82 -14.77
CA ASP A 86 -3.69 -2.87 -13.32
C ASP A 86 -4.35 -1.65 -12.62
N ILE A 87 -4.31 -0.46 -13.23
CA ILE A 87 -5.00 0.74 -12.72
C ILE A 87 -6.52 0.58 -12.81
N THR A 88 -7.06 0.21 -13.97
CA THR A 88 -8.51 0.17 -14.19
C THR A 88 -9.20 -0.91 -13.37
N HIS A 89 -8.48 -1.96 -12.97
CA HIS A 89 -8.90 -3.02 -12.05
C HIS A 89 -8.58 -2.74 -10.57
N PHE A 90 -8.19 -1.50 -10.21
CA PHE A 90 -7.93 -1.09 -8.83
C PHE A 90 -6.88 -1.93 -8.09
N LYS A 91 -5.83 -2.40 -8.78
CA LYS A 91 -4.67 -3.05 -8.16
C LYS A 91 -3.74 -2.01 -7.52
N VAL A 92 -4.30 -1.22 -6.61
CA VAL A 92 -3.67 -0.02 -6.02
C VAL A 92 -2.39 -0.36 -5.26
N GLU A 93 -2.23 -1.58 -4.77
CA GLU A 93 -1.01 -2.10 -4.14
C GLU A 93 0.22 -2.06 -5.06
N LYS A 94 0.02 -2.05 -6.39
CA LYS A 94 1.10 -2.00 -7.39
C LYS A 94 1.61 -0.59 -7.72
N PHE A 95 1.07 0.43 -7.05
CA PHE A 95 1.32 1.84 -7.34
C PHE A 95 1.57 2.62 -6.06
N SER A 96 2.49 3.59 -6.12
CA SER A 96 2.61 4.62 -5.09
C SER A 96 1.56 5.71 -5.31
N ILE A 97 1.26 6.48 -4.24
CA ILE A 97 0.38 7.66 -4.35
C ILE A 97 0.98 8.66 -5.35
N ASP A 98 2.27 8.92 -5.23
CA ASP A 98 3.05 9.82 -6.10
C ASP A 98 2.91 9.46 -7.58
N TYR A 99 3.04 8.17 -7.91
CA TYR A 99 2.85 7.71 -9.28
C TYR A 99 1.42 7.97 -9.80
N VAL A 100 0.39 7.79 -8.97
CA VAL A 100 -0.99 8.09 -9.40
C VAL A 100 -1.18 9.61 -9.56
N CYS A 101 -0.54 10.44 -8.73
CA CYS A 101 -0.52 11.90 -8.92
C CYS A 101 0.06 12.27 -10.29
N ASP A 102 1.18 11.69 -10.70
CA ASP A 102 1.80 11.93 -12.01
C ASP A 102 0.85 11.58 -13.16
N LEU A 103 0.14 10.44 -13.06
CA LEU A 103 -0.83 10.05 -14.08
C LEU A 103 -2.02 11.02 -14.17
N MET A 104 -2.52 11.48 -13.03
CA MET A 104 -3.58 12.50 -12.98
C MET A 104 -3.10 13.81 -13.59
N ALA A 105 -1.86 14.23 -13.32
CA ALA A 105 -1.25 15.43 -13.88
C ALA A 105 -1.06 15.33 -15.41
N ARG A 106 -0.64 14.18 -15.94
CA ARG A 106 -0.61 13.90 -17.40
C ARG A 106 -2.00 14.01 -18.03
N MET A 107 -3.03 13.74 -17.24
CA MET A 107 -4.43 13.93 -17.63
C MET A 107 -4.93 15.35 -17.37
N GLY A 108 -4.08 16.31 -17.01
CA GLY A 108 -4.48 17.69 -16.74
C GLY A 108 -5.39 17.85 -15.51
N GLN A 109 -5.44 16.86 -14.62
CA GLN A 109 -6.13 16.96 -13.34
C GLN A 109 -5.19 17.54 -12.28
N THR A 110 -5.73 18.41 -11.43
CA THR A 110 -5.01 18.92 -10.25
C THR A 110 -5.42 18.14 -9.01
N VAL A 111 -4.44 17.66 -8.25
CA VAL A 111 -4.67 16.96 -6.98
C VAL A 111 -4.57 17.96 -5.82
N GLN A 112 -5.58 17.97 -4.95
CA GLN A 112 -5.55 18.73 -3.69
C GLN A 112 -5.56 17.76 -2.51
N VAL A 113 -4.70 18.02 -1.52
CA VAL A 113 -4.58 17.20 -0.31
C VAL A 113 -5.12 17.97 0.89
N VAL A 114 -6.07 17.37 1.60
CA VAL A 114 -6.63 17.92 2.84
C VAL A 114 -6.18 17.07 4.01
N ILE A 115 -5.57 17.70 5.02
CA ILE A 115 -5.13 17.03 6.24
C ILE A 115 -6.23 17.13 7.29
N ALA A 116 -6.77 15.97 7.68
CA ALA A 116 -7.80 15.86 8.72
C ALA A 116 -7.22 15.20 9.98
N THR A 117 -7.57 15.73 11.15
CA THR A 117 -7.18 15.12 12.42
C THR A 117 -7.98 13.84 12.65
N SER A 118 -7.30 12.71 12.92
CA SER A 118 -7.99 11.47 13.24
C SER A 118 -8.83 11.63 14.52
N PRO A 119 -10.14 11.30 14.51
CA PRO A 119 -11.01 11.45 15.68
C PRO A 119 -10.56 10.60 16.88
N ASN A 120 -9.68 9.61 16.68
CA ASN A 120 -9.21 8.70 17.73
C ASN A 120 -7.93 9.16 18.46
N MET A 121 -7.25 10.20 17.96
CA MET A 121 -6.03 10.74 18.61
C MET A 121 -6.33 11.40 19.96
N GLY A 122 -7.47 12.08 20.10
CA GLY A 122 -7.87 12.75 21.35
C GLY A 122 -8.12 11.78 22.52
N LYS A 123 -8.50 10.52 22.23
CA LYS A 123 -8.74 9.48 23.26
C LYS A 123 -7.44 8.80 23.71
N ARG A 124 -6.50 8.54 22.80
CA ARG A 124 -5.21 7.89 23.13
C ARG A 124 -4.30 8.77 23.99
N VAL A 125 -4.22 10.07 23.69
CA VAL A 125 -3.41 11.04 24.48
C VAL A 125 -3.94 11.17 25.91
N ARG A 126 -5.26 11.10 26.11
CA ARG A 126 -5.86 11.12 27.45
C ARG A 126 -5.55 9.87 28.27
N LYS A 127 -5.50 8.68 27.65
CA LYS A 127 -5.21 7.42 28.36
C LYS A 127 -3.74 7.32 28.78
N THR A 128 -2.81 7.83 27.96
CA THR A 128 -1.37 7.80 28.29
C THR A 128 -1.03 8.74 29.45
N ARG A 129 -1.62 9.95 29.49
CA ARG A 129 -1.44 10.88 30.64
C ARG A 129 -1.98 10.34 31.96
N LYS A 130 -3.10 9.62 31.93
CA LYS A 130 -3.72 9.04 33.14
C LYS A 130 -2.98 7.82 33.72
N SER A 131 -1.94 7.33 33.04
CA SER A 131 -1.15 6.16 33.46
C SER A 131 0.23 6.54 34.01
N THR A 132 0.54 7.84 34.10
CA THR A 132 1.85 8.37 34.52
C THR A 132 1.77 9.33 35.72
N GLU A 133 0.61 9.46 36.36
CA GLU A 133 0.49 10.13 37.66
C GLU A 133 0.50 9.08 38.78
N PRO A 134 1.47 9.13 39.72
CA PRO A 134 1.47 8.31 40.94
C PRO A 134 0.37 8.75 41.92
#